data_AF-A0A9P7F300-F1
#
_entry.id   AF-A0A9P7F300-F1
#
_cell.length_a   1.000
_cell.length_b   1.000
_cell.length_c   1.000
_cell.angle_alpha   90.00
_cell.angle_beta   90.00
_cell.angle_gamma   90.00
#
_symmetry.space_group_name_H-M   'P 1'
#
loop_
_entity.id
_entity.type
_entity.pdbx_description
1 polymer ?
#
loop_
_entity_poly.entity_id
_entity_poly.type
_entity_poly.pdbx_seq_one_letter_code
_entity_poly.pdbx_strand_id
1 'polypeptide(L)'
;MRPVVHAIVDHKVTSISLRLVPFLVWLEKLEPSAKDAKDESIKRIPAIKLLNFMRSMTRSDITIRASCEMPSEAGGFTPLATDVAQRVSPTVKELEPLPSADAVNTVGGLLSGGEGVEMNEQAAGNPCICF
;
A
#
# COMPACT_ATOMS: atom_id res chain seq x y z
N MET A 1 -9.84 4.21 -5.00
CA MET A 1 -8.82 3.95 -6.05
C MET A 1 -9.03 4.65 -7.39
N ARG A 2 -10.26 4.99 -7.84
CA ARG A 2 -10.45 5.72 -9.12
C ARG A 2 -9.64 7.02 -9.27
N PRO A 3 -9.52 7.88 -8.21
CA PRO A 3 -8.72 9.09 -8.30
C PRO A 3 -7.24 8.83 -8.61
N VAL A 4 -6.67 7.76 -8.07
CA VAL A 4 -5.27 7.36 -8.34
C VAL A 4 -5.10 6.90 -9.78
N VAL A 5 -6.04 6.11 -10.32
CA VAL A 5 -5.99 5.67 -11.73
C VAL A 5 -6.05 6.87 -12.67
N HIS A 6 -6.92 7.84 -12.40
CA HIS A 6 -6.98 9.07 -13.19
C HIS A 6 -5.68 9.86 -13.10
N ALA A 7 -5.15 10.07 -11.88
CA ALA A 7 -3.89 10.78 -11.67
C ALA A 7 -2.70 10.17 -12.43
N ILE A 8 -2.62 8.83 -12.51
CA ILE A 8 -1.58 8.12 -13.28
C ILE A 8 -1.70 8.39 -14.79
N VAL A 9 -2.93 8.39 -15.32
CA VAL A 9 -3.21 8.67 -16.74
C VAL A 9 -2.96 10.14 -17.05
N ASP A 10 -3.41 11.05 -16.19
CA ASP A 10 -3.25 12.50 -16.35
C ASP A 10 -1.77 12.91 -16.38
N HIS A 11 -0.93 12.27 -15.54
CA HIS A 11 0.53 12.45 -15.55
C HIS A 11 1.24 11.68 -16.67
N LYS A 12 0.50 10.98 -17.55
CA LYS A 12 1.04 10.22 -18.69
C LYS A 12 2.05 9.15 -18.29
N VAL A 13 1.96 8.62 -17.08
CA VAL A 13 2.77 7.47 -16.63
C VAL A 13 2.45 6.25 -17.51
N THR A 14 1.18 6.11 -17.90
CA THR A 14 0.73 5.18 -18.93
C THR A 14 -0.44 5.77 -19.70
N SER A 15 -0.57 5.43 -20.98
CA SER A 15 -1.72 5.77 -21.81
C SER A 15 -2.90 4.80 -21.61
N ILE A 16 -2.68 3.68 -20.91
CA ILE A 16 -3.68 2.63 -20.72
C ILE A 16 -4.28 2.77 -19.32
N SER A 17 -5.61 2.88 -19.25
CA SER A 17 -6.32 2.86 -17.98
C SER A 17 -6.07 1.55 -17.23
N LEU A 18 -5.55 1.65 -16.00
CA LEU A 18 -5.22 0.49 -15.18
C LEU A 18 -6.50 -0.16 -14.65
N ARG A 19 -6.68 -1.45 -14.99
CA ARG A 19 -7.79 -2.24 -14.46
C ARG A 19 -7.55 -2.55 -12.99
N LEU A 20 -8.53 -2.23 -12.15
CA LEU A 20 -8.56 -2.71 -10.77
C LEU A 20 -8.83 -4.21 -10.76
N VAL A 21 -7.94 -4.97 -10.13
CA VAL A 21 -8.06 -6.41 -9.95
C VAL A 21 -7.98 -6.75 -8.46
N PRO A 22 -8.64 -7.81 -7.99
CA PRO A 22 -8.50 -8.26 -6.60
C PRO A 22 -7.03 -8.54 -6.26
N PHE A 23 -6.62 -8.23 -5.03
CA PHE A 23 -5.22 -8.30 -4.61
C PHE A 23 -4.62 -9.70 -4.77
N LEU A 24 -5.34 -10.75 -4.37
CA LEU A 24 -4.91 -12.14 -4.53
C LEU A 24 -4.67 -12.51 -6.00
N VAL A 25 -5.60 -12.12 -6.89
CA VAL A 25 -5.48 -12.37 -8.33
C VAL A 25 -4.28 -11.64 -8.92
N TRP A 26 -3.94 -10.46 -8.41
CA TRP A 26 -2.73 -9.76 -8.82
C TRP A 26 -1.46 -10.47 -8.33
N LEU A 27 -1.44 -10.91 -7.07
CA LEU A 27 -0.30 -11.63 -6.48
C LEU A 27 -0.03 -12.95 -7.22
N GLU A 28 -1.07 -13.73 -7.49
CA GLU A 28 -1.01 -14.98 -8.27
C GLU A 28 -0.42 -14.78 -9.67
N LYS A 29 -0.63 -13.61 -10.29
CA LYS A 29 -0.02 -13.26 -11.58
C LYS A 29 1.45 -12.84 -11.45
N LEU A 30 1.83 -12.29 -10.31
CA LEU A 30 3.20 -11.86 -10.05
C LEU A 30 4.10 -13.05 -9.69
N GLU A 31 3.60 -14.03 -8.95
CA GLU A 31 4.41 -15.16 -8.45
C GLU A 31 5.17 -15.94 -9.53
N PRO A 32 4.58 -16.29 -10.70
CA PRO A 32 5.31 -16.99 -11.75
C PRO A 32 6.48 -16.18 -12.30
N SER A 33 6.33 -14.85 -12.35
CA SER A 33 7.38 -13.94 -12.83
C SER A 33 8.58 -13.87 -11.87
N ALA A 34 8.40 -14.32 -10.62
CA ALA A 34 9.42 -14.28 -9.59
C ALA A 34 10.25 -15.57 -9.44
N LYS A 35 9.79 -16.71 -9.98
CA LYS A 35 10.41 -18.03 -9.74
C LYS A 35 11.87 -18.14 -10.20
N ASP A 36 12.20 -17.50 -11.32
CA ASP A 36 13.55 -17.46 -11.89
C ASP A 36 13.99 -16.03 -12.20
N ALA A 37 13.61 -15.09 -11.33
CA ALA A 37 13.78 -13.68 -11.60
C ALA A 37 15.28 -13.30 -11.68
N LYS A 38 15.76 -13.07 -12.90
CA LYS A 38 17.06 -12.45 -13.19
C LYS A 38 16.94 -10.93 -13.10
N ASP A 39 18.06 -10.22 -12.98
CA ASP A 39 18.11 -8.75 -12.95
C ASP A 39 17.24 -8.09 -14.03
N GLU A 40 17.23 -8.62 -15.25
CA GLU A 40 16.41 -8.09 -16.33
C GLU A 40 14.90 -8.23 -16.11
N SER A 41 14.45 -9.33 -15.50
CA SER A 41 13.05 -9.49 -15.11
C SER A 41 12.65 -8.59 -13.95
N ILE A 42 13.57 -8.34 -13.01
CA ILE A 42 13.35 -7.43 -11.87
C ILE A 42 13.30 -5.97 -12.35
N LYS A 43 14.16 -5.58 -13.30
CA LYS A 43 14.10 -4.26 -13.95
C LYS A 43 12.78 -4.07 -14.71
N ARG A 44 12.34 -5.11 -15.43
CA ARG A 44 11.08 -5.08 -16.19
C ARG A 44 9.84 -5.10 -15.29
N ILE A 45 9.88 -5.84 -14.19
CA ILE A 45 8.77 -6.00 -13.24
C ILE A 45 9.28 -5.67 -11.82
N PRO A 46 9.41 -4.38 -11.48
CA PRO A 46 9.95 -3.95 -10.19
C PRO A 46 9.15 -4.46 -8.99
N ALA A 47 7.86 -4.77 -9.18
CA ALA A 47 6.99 -5.32 -8.15
C ALA A 47 7.50 -6.64 -7.55
N ILE A 48 8.34 -7.40 -8.27
CA ILE A 48 8.98 -8.63 -7.76
C ILE A 48 9.76 -8.34 -6.47
N LYS A 49 10.38 -7.15 -6.34
CA LYS A 49 11.13 -6.75 -5.15
C LYS A 49 10.28 -6.73 -3.88
N LEU A 50 8.98 -6.49 -4.02
CA LEU A 50 8.03 -6.38 -2.91
C LEU A 50 7.32 -7.71 -2.61
N LEU A 51 7.64 -8.79 -3.32
CA LEU A 51 6.83 -10.01 -3.29
C LEU A 51 6.71 -10.62 -1.89
N ASN A 52 7.81 -10.67 -1.12
CA ASN A 52 7.79 -11.22 0.23
C ASN A 52 6.93 -10.37 1.18
N PHE A 53 6.98 -9.04 1.04
CA PHE A 53 6.11 -8.14 1.78
C PHE A 53 4.64 -8.39 1.43
N MET A 54 4.32 -8.49 0.14
CA MET A 54 2.95 -8.75 -0.33
C MET A 54 2.41 -10.10 0.15
N ARG A 55 3.24 -11.16 0.16
CA ARG A 55 2.88 -12.48 0.71
C ARG A 55 2.55 -12.42 2.19
N SER A 56 3.36 -11.70 2.97
CA SER A 56 3.13 -11.50 4.40
C SER A 56 1.77 -10.84 4.64
N MET A 57 1.50 -9.75 3.91
CA MET A 57 0.24 -9.02 3.98
C MET A 57 -0.98 -9.89 3.60
N THR A 58 -0.86 -10.70 2.55
CA THR A 58 -1.90 -11.67 2.15
C THR A 58 -2.17 -12.70 3.26
N ARG A 59 -1.12 -13.28 3.85
CA ARG A 59 -1.27 -14.30 4.89
C ARG A 59 -1.99 -13.73 6.12
N SER A 60 -1.67 -12.50 6.51
CA SER A 60 -2.35 -11.79 7.59
C SER A 60 -3.82 -11.53 7.28
N ASP A 61 -4.13 -11.00 6.09
CA ASP A 61 -5.50 -10.73 5.64
C ASP A 61 -6.37 -12.01 5.59
N ILE A 62 -5.83 -13.13 5.10
CA ILE A 62 -6.54 -14.42 5.10
C ILE A 62 -6.80 -14.92 6.52
N THR A 63 -5.80 -14.86 7.40
CA THR A 63 -5.92 -15.36 8.78
C THR A 63 -7.01 -14.62 9.56
N ILE A 64 -7.06 -13.29 9.43
CA ILE A 64 -8.04 -12.45 10.13
C ILE A 64 -9.44 -12.61 9.53
N ARG A 65 -9.57 -12.71 8.21
CA ARG A 65 -10.88 -13.00 7.59
C ARG A 65 -11.43 -14.36 8.01
N ALA A 66 -10.56 -15.35 8.18
CA ALA A 66 -10.94 -16.69 8.62
C ALA A 66 -11.33 -16.75 10.10
N SER A 67 -10.84 -15.84 10.95
CA SER A 67 -11.20 -15.82 12.38
C SER A 67 -12.59 -15.25 12.65
N CYS A 68 -13.24 -14.60 11.67
CA CYS A 68 -14.53 -13.89 11.82
C CYS A 68 -14.56 -12.86 12.96
N GLU A 69 -13.40 -12.49 13.51
CA GLU A 69 -13.27 -11.51 14.59
C GLU A 69 -13.12 -10.12 13.98
N MET A 70 -14.17 -9.31 14.14
CA MET A 70 -14.25 -7.88 13.82
C MET A 70 -14.11 -7.51 12.32
N PRO A 71 -14.62 -6.34 11.89
CA PRO A 71 -14.22 -5.77 10.61
C PRO A 71 -12.70 -5.56 10.60
N SER A 72 -12.02 -5.93 9.52
CA SER A 72 -10.58 -5.72 9.34
C SER A 72 -10.34 -4.73 8.21
N GLU A 73 -9.35 -3.85 8.39
CA GLU A 73 -8.86 -2.98 7.33
C GLU A 73 -7.99 -3.76 6.32
N ALA A 74 -7.83 -3.20 5.12
CA ALA A 74 -7.07 -3.84 4.05
C ALA A 74 -5.63 -4.16 4.51
N GLY A 75 -5.21 -5.41 4.32
CA GLY A 75 -3.88 -5.87 4.73
C GLY A 75 -3.82 -6.57 6.08
N GLY A 76 -4.98 -6.86 6.68
CA GLY A 76 -5.03 -7.51 7.98
C GLY A 76 -4.72 -6.58 9.14
N PHE A 77 -5.00 -5.28 8.99
CA PHE A 77 -4.91 -4.34 10.10
C PHE A 77 -6.21 -4.36 10.90
N THR A 78 -6.08 -4.19 12.22
CA THR A 78 -7.23 -3.91 13.08
C THR A 78 -7.69 -2.47 12.83
N PRO A 79 -8.99 -2.20 12.64
CA PRO A 79 -9.47 -0.83 12.48
C PRO A 79 -9.01 0.05 13.64
N LEU A 80 -8.45 1.20 13.30
CA LEU A 80 -7.98 2.13 14.32
C LEU A 80 -9.19 2.84 14.94
N ALA A 81 -9.46 2.57 16.22
CA ALA A 81 -10.48 3.30 16.96
C ALA A 81 -10.03 4.74 17.23
N THR A 82 -10.76 5.72 16.69
CA THR A 82 -10.42 7.15 16.81
C THR A 82 -11.26 7.89 17.86
N ASP A 83 -12.12 7.20 18.61
CA ASP A 83 -13.10 7.83 19.53
C ASP A 83 -12.45 8.75 20.57
N VAL A 84 -11.32 8.31 21.15
CA VAL A 84 -10.60 9.09 22.15
C VAL A 84 -10.01 10.35 21.52
N ALA A 85 -9.36 10.21 20.36
CA ALA A 85 -8.74 11.32 19.64
C ALA A 85 -9.79 12.34 19.19
N GLN A 86 -10.93 11.89 18.66
CA GLN A 86 -12.05 12.74 18.26
C GLN A 86 -12.72 13.44 19.45
N ARG A 87 -12.78 12.79 20.63
CA ARG A 87 -13.35 13.41 21.84
C ARG A 87 -12.50 14.57 22.36
N VAL A 88 -11.17 14.46 22.26
CA VAL A 88 -10.25 15.48 22.82
C VAL A 88 -9.79 16.51 21.78
N SER A 89 -9.99 16.25 20.49
CA SER A 89 -9.60 17.15 19.39
C SER A 89 -10.77 17.41 18.43
N PRO A 90 -11.35 18.62 18.46
CA PRO A 90 -12.33 19.04 17.46
C PRO A 90 -11.78 18.95 16.03
N THR A 91 -10.50 19.26 15.83
CA THR A 91 -9.83 19.13 14.53
C THR A 91 -9.89 17.70 14.00
N VAL A 92 -9.56 16.69 14.82
CA VAL A 92 -9.61 15.27 14.40
C VAL A 92 -11.04 14.82 14.13
N LYS A 93 -12.00 15.33 14.89
CA LYS A 93 -13.43 15.05 14.71
C LYS A 93 -13.98 15.63 13.39
N GLU A 94 -13.44 16.75 12.95
CA GLU A 94 -13.88 17.51 11.78
C GLU A 94 -12.96 17.30 10.56
N LEU A 95 -12.09 16.29 10.59
CA LEU A 95 -11.24 15.96 9.44
C LEU A 95 -12.09 15.55 8.25
N GLU A 96 -11.93 16.29 7.15
CA GLU A 96 -12.49 15.93 5.87
C GLU A 96 -11.79 14.70 5.28
N PRO A 97 -12.51 13.87 4.51
CA PRO A 97 -11.89 12.80 3.72
C PRO A 97 -10.83 13.36 2.77
N LEU A 98 -9.80 12.55 2.48
CA LEU A 98 -8.76 12.95 1.54
C LEU A 98 -9.36 13.32 0.17
N PRO A 99 -9.13 14.55 -0.33
CA PRO A 99 -9.64 14.98 -1.61
C PRO A 99 -8.96 14.22 -2.76
N SER A 100 -9.65 14.10 -3.90
CA SER A 100 -9.07 13.48 -5.10
C SER A 100 -7.81 14.19 -5.61
N ALA A 101 -7.66 15.49 -5.32
CA ALA A 101 -6.49 16.28 -5.67
C ALA A 101 -5.20 15.73 -5.02
N ASP A 102 -5.30 15.10 -3.84
CA ASP A 102 -4.14 14.52 -3.17
C ASP A 102 -3.57 13.33 -3.94
N ALA A 103 -4.42 12.59 -4.66
CA ALA A 103 -3.95 11.53 -5.55
C ALA A 103 -3.11 12.09 -6.71
N VAL A 104 -3.53 13.24 -7.26
CA VAL A 104 -2.79 13.95 -8.32
C VAL A 104 -1.46 14.46 -7.78
N ASN A 105 -1.48 15.15 -6.64
CA ASN A 105 -0.28 15.71 -6.01
C ASN A 105 0.72 14.62 -5.62
N THR A 106 0.24 13.50 -5.07
CA THR A 106 1.08 12.36 -4.67
C THR A 106 1.78 11.74 -5.88
N VAL A 107 1.05 11.48 -6.97
CA VAL A 107 1.64 10.93 -8.20
C VAL A 107 2.65 11.91 -8.80
N GLY A 108 2.32 13.19 -8.89
CA GLY A 108 3.24 14.23 -9.38
C GLY A 108 4.51 14.35 -8.52
N GLY A 109 4.38 14.29 -7.20
CA GLY A 109 5.51 14.32 -6.26
C GLY A 109 6.44 13.11 -6.41
N LEU A 110 5.88 11.90 -6.54
CA LEU A 110 6.67 10.68 -6.76
C LEU A 110 7.43 10.70 -8.09
N LEU A 111 6.86 11.31 -9.13
CA LEU A 111 7.55 11.48 -10.41
C LEU A 111 8.66 12.54 -10.34
N SER A 112 8.54 13.51 -9.43
CA SER A 112 9.51 14.59 -9.26
C SER A 112 10.67 14.22 -8.33
N GLY A 113 10.47 13.28 -7.40
CA GLY A 113 11.44 12.89 -6.36
C GLY A 113 12.31 11.67 -6.65
N GLY A 114 12.57 11.35 -7.92
CA GLY A 114 13.24 10.12 -8.37
C GLY A 114 14.74 9.96 -8.04
N GLU A 115 15.17 10.18 -6.79
CA GLU A 115 16.44 9.65 -6.26
C GLU A 115 16.16 8.51 -5.27
N GLY A 116 16.86 7.39 -5.45
CA GLY A 116 16.56 6.11 -4.82
C GLY A 116 16.62 6.15 -3.30
N VAL A 117 15.53 5.74 -2.66
CA VAL A 117 15.53 5.34 -1.24
C VAL A 117 16.20 3.97 -1.16
N GLU A 118 17.51 3.95 -0.93
CA GLU A 118 18.23 2.78 -0.46
C GLU A 118 17.71 2.47 0.96
N MET A 119 16.93 1.40 1.11
CA MET A 119 16.46 0.96 2.41
C MET A 119 17.61 0.27 3.15
N ASN A 120 18.25 1.01 4.06
CA ASN A 120 19.24 0.51 4.98
C ASN A 120 18.53 -0.35 6.04
N GLU A 121 18.85 -1.64 6.08
CA GLU A 121 18.41 -2.60 7.09
C GLU A 121 19.14 -2.33 8.42
N GLN A 122 18.71 -1.32 9.18
CA GLN A 122 19.26 -1.12 10.53
C GLN A 122 18.28 -0.40 11.46
N ALA A 123 17.32 -1.13 12.03
CA ALA A 123 16.68 -0.77 13.31
C ALA A 123 15.93 -1.98 13.91
N ALA A 124 16.63 -3.09 14.15
CA ALA A 124 16.19 -4.05 15.16
C ALA A 124 16.64 -3.50 16.53
N GLY A 125 15.75 -2.77 17.21
CA GLY A 125 16.04 -2.16 18.51
C GLY A 125 14.77 -1.79 19.28
N ASN A 126 14.22 -2.78 19.99
CA ASN A 126 13.29 -2.70 21.13
C ASN A 126 12.03 -1.81 21.03
N PRO A 127 10.81 -2.39 20.90
CA PRO A 127 9.59 -1.71 21.31
C PRO A 127 9.35 -1.97 22.80
N CYS A 128 9.87 -1.10 23.65
CA CYS A 128 9.24 -0.85 24.95
C CYS A 128 8.52 0.48 24.84
N ILE A 129 7.25 0.44 24.45
CA ILE A 129 6.30 1.52 24.72
C ILE A 129 5.22 0.89 25.60
N CYS A 130 5.35 1.12 26.90
CA CYS A 130 4.28 0.88 27.85
C CYS A 130 3.22 1.97 27.69
N PHE A 131 1.96 1.58 27.58
CA PHE A 131 0.83 2.39 28.04
C PHE A 131 0.39 1.86 29.40
#